data_AF-A0A2P2KKY5-F1
#
_entry.id   AF-A0A2P2KKY5-F1
#
_cell.length_a   1.000
_cell.length_b   1.000
_cell.length_c   1.000
_cell.angle_alpha   90.00
_cell.angle_beta   90.00
_cell.angle_gamma   90.00
#
_symmetry.space_group_name_H-M   'P 1'
#
loop_
_entity.id
_entity.type
_entity.pdbx_description
1 polymer ?
#
loop_
_entity_poly.entity_id
_entity_poly.type
_entity_poly.pdbx_seq_one_letter_code
_entity_poly.pdbx_strand_id
1 'polypeptide(L)' 'MEERQGQSHYSILGVSSESSSEEIKRAYRKLAMQWHPDRWTRKPSLLGRAKRKFQQIQEAYSGN' A
#
# COMPACT_ATOMS: atom_id res chain seq x y z
N MET A 1 -13.53 -16.32 -18.87
CA MET A 1 -13.60 -15.68 -17.54
C MET A 1 -12.17 -15.39 -17.15
N GLU A 2 -11.75 -14.14 -17.26
CA GLU A 2 -10.33 -13.76 -17.15
C GLU A 2 -9.91 -13.77 -15.68
N GLU A 3 -8.87 -14.55 -15.40
CA GLU A 3 -8.32 -14.78 -14.06
C GLU A 3 -7.68 -13.48 -13.56
N ARG A 4 -8.37 -12.80 -12.64
CA ARG A 4 -7.98 -11.50 -12.09
C ARG A 4 -6.71 -11.62 -11.24
N GLN A 5 -5.57 -11.53 -11.89
CA GLN A 5 -4.27 -11.27 -11.24
C GLN A 5 -4.19 -9.88 -10.56
N GLY A 6 -5.26 -9.08 -10.64
CA GLY A 6 -5.36 -7.77 -9.96
C GLY A 6 -5.64 -7.84 -8.46
N GLN A 7 -6.08 -8.96 -7.89
CA GLN A 7 -6.54 -9.00 -6.50
C GLN A 7 -5.42 -8.79 -5.46
N SER A 8 -4.16 -9.09 -5.81
CA SER A 8 -3.05 -9.05 -4.84
C SER A 8 -2.52 -7.64 -4.56
N HIS A 9 -2.39 -6.78 -5.57
CA HIS A 9 -1.84 -5.42 -5.42
C HIS A 9 -2.83 -4.48 -4.73
N TYR A 10 -4.08 -4.52 -5.15
CA TYR A 10 -5.15 -3.72 -4.57
C TYR A 10 -5.47 -4.15 -3.12
N SER A 11 -5.39 -5.45 -2.80
CA SER A 11 -5.51 -5.93 -1.41
C SER A 11 -4.42 -5.39 -0.47
N ILE A 12 -3.18 -5.18 -0.96
CA ILE A 12 -2.09 -4.59 -0.16
C ILE A 12 -2.38 -3.12 0.16
N LEU A 13 -2.99 -2.41 -0.79
CA LEU A 13 -3.48 -1.04 -0.64
C LEU A 13 -4.82 -0.96 0.13
N GLY A 14 -5.48 -2.09 0.38
CA GLY A 14 -6.81 -2.15 0.99
C GLY A 14 -7.89 -1.53 0.11
N VAL A 15 -7.66 -1.50 -1.21
CA VAL A 15 -8.61 -1.00 -2.21
C VAL A 15 -9.10 -2.15 -3.07
N SER A 16 -10.23 -1.96 -3.73
CA SER A 16 -10.78 -2.97 -4.62
C SER A 16 -10.05 -2.96 -5.96
N SER A 17 -10.02 -4.07 -6.69
CA SER A 17 -9.51 -4.11 -8.06
C SER A 17 -10.34 -3.30 -9.06
N GLU A 18 -11.50 -2.82 -8.62
CA GLU A 18 -12.38 -1.89 -9.34
C GLU A 18 -12.25 -0.44 -8.83
N SER A 19 -11.36 -0.19 -7.86
CA SER A 19 -11.19 1.15 -7.29
C SER A 19 -10.53 2.08 -8.31
N SER A 20 -11.10 3.28 -8.44
CA SER A 20 -10.61 4.31 -9.35
C SER A 20 -9.30 4.93 -8.83
N SER A 21 -8.53 5.55 -9.73
CA SER A 21 -7.24 6.19 -9.40
C SER A 21 -7.31 7.21 -8.26
N GLU A 22 -8.45 7.88 -8.08
CA GLU A 22 -8.73 8.75 -6.93
C GLU A 22 -8.80 7.98 -5.60
N GLU A 23 -9.45 6.82 -5.60
CA GLU A 23 -9.62 5.98 -4.43
C GLU A 23 -8.30 5.31 -4.04
N ILE A 24 -7.53 4.90 -5.04
CA ILE A 24 -6.17 4.40 -4.86
C ILE A 24 -5.27 5.48 -4.25
N LYS A 25 -5.31 6.74 -4.76
CA LYS A 25 -4.57 7.87 -4.16
C LYS A 25 -4.98 8.14 -2.71
N ARG A 26 -6.28 8.07 -2.40
CA ARG A 26 -6.80 8.26 -1.04
C ARG A 26 -6.32 7.16 -0.09
N ALA A 27 -6.39 5.90 -0.51
CA ALA A 27 -5.92 4.77 0.29
C ALA A 27 -4.40 4.79 0.46
N TYR A 28 -3.66 5.09 -0.62
CA TYR A 28 -2.22 5.31 -0.58
C TYR A 28 -1.85 6.38 0.46
N ARG A 29 -2.50 7.55 0.45
CA ARG A 29 -2.27 8.58 1.48
C ARG A 29 -2.54 8.08 2.90
N LYS A 30 -3.66 7.36 3.11
CA LYS A 30 -3.98 6.77 4.42
C LYS A 30 -2.91 5.80 4.88
N LEU A 31 -2.49 4.88 4.01
CA LEU A 31 -1.47 3.89 4.30
C LEU A 31 -0.09 4.49 4.48
N ALA A 32 0.27 5.49 3.68
CA ALA A 32 1.52 6.24 3.81
C ALA A 32 1.62 6.92 5.18
N MET A 33 0.54 7.53 5.67
CA MET A 33 0.50 8.09 7.03
C MET A 33 0.51 7.00 8.12
N GLN A 34 -0.02 5.81 7.85
CA GLN A 34 -0.08 4.69 8.79
C GLN A 34 1.28 3.99 8.93
N TRP A 35 1.98 3.80 7.81
CA TRP A 35 3.31 3.19 7.71
C TRP A 35 4.45 4.21 7.70
N HIS A 36 4.15 5.48 7.98
CA HIS A 36 5.16 6.54 7.95
C HIS A 36 6.27 6.26 8.96
N PRO A 37 7.55 6.21 8.55
CA PRO A 37 8.66 5.82 9.43
C PRO A 37 8.79 6.72 10.68
N ASP A 38 8.29 7.96 10.62
CA ASP A 38 8.19 8.87 11.78
C ASP A 38 7.40 8.24 12.96
N ARG A 39 6.31 7.53 12.69
CA ARG A 39 5.53 6.83 13.74
C ARG A 39 6.26 5.62 14.31
N TRP A 40 7.15 5.03 13.51
CA TRP A 40 7.91 3.84 13.86
C TRP A 40 9.35 4.16 14.26
N THR A 41 9.72 5.44 14.35
CA THR A 41 11.07 5.91 14.73
C THR A 41 11.46 5.44 16.14
N ARG A 42 10.48 5.32 17.03
CA ARG A 42 10.64 4.77 18.39
C ARG A 42 10.66 3.24 18.44
N LYS A 43 10.46 2.55 17.31
CA LYS A 43 10.33 1.08 17.20
C LYS A 43 11.22 0.55 16.04
N PRO A 44 12.52 0.37 16.27
CA PRO A 44 13.46 -0.04 15.21
C PRO A 44 13.09 -1.38 14.55
N SER A 45 12.53 -2.34 15.29
CA SER A 45 12.04 -3.61 14.74
C SER A 45 10.87 -3.46 13.74
N LEU A 46 10.08 -2.40 13.88
CA LEU A 46 8.95 -2.13 13.01
C LEU A 46 9.31 -1.16 11.89
N LEU A 47 10.36 -0.36 12.05
CA LEU A 47 10.89 0.53 11.01
C LEU A 47 11.22 -0.24 9.73
N GLY A 48 11.89 -1.40 9.85
CA GLY A 48 12.17 -2.28 8.71
C GLY A 48 10.92 -2.85 8.06
N ARG A 49 9.90 -3.21 8.86
CA ARG A 49 8.62 -3.71 8.36
C ARG A 49 7.79 -2.61 7.70
N ALA A 50 7.81 -1.41 8.26
CA ALA A 50 7.12 -0.23 7.74
C ALA A 50 7.72 0.20 6.40
N LYS A 51 9.04 0.24 6.28
CA LYS A 51 9.72 0.50 5.01
C LYS A 51 9.33 -0.53 3.95
N ARG A 52 9.35 -1.82 4.28
CA ARG A 52 8.94 -2.90 3.36
C ARG A 52 7.48 -2.78 2.93
N LYS A 53 6.56 -2.57 3.88
CA LYS A 53 5.13 -2.34 3.63
C LYS A 53 4.92 -1.14 2.72
N PHE A 54 5.55 -0.01 3.02
CA PHE A 54 5.44 1.22 2.24
C PHE A 54 5.93 1.00 0.80
N GLN A 55 7.05 0.29 0.63
CA GLN A 55 7.59 -0.05 -0.68
C GLN A 55 6.63 -0.94 -1.48
N GLN A 56 6.06 -1.98 -0.87
CA GLN A 56 5.04 -2.84 -1.50
C GLN A 56 3.79 -2.06 -1.91
N ILE A 57 3.35 -1.10 -1.08
CA ILE A 57 2.20 -0.23 -1.37
C ILE A 57 2.49 0.68 -2.57
N GLN A 58 3.70 1.23 -2.64
CA GLN A 58 4.11 2.11 -3.75
C GLN A 58 4.30 1.33 -5.06
N GLU A 59 4.85 0.12 -4.97
CA GLU A 59 5.03 -0.80 -6.10
C GLU A 59 3.68 -1.28 -6.65
N ALA A 60 2.74 -1.61 -5.75
CA ALA A 60 1.35 -1.91 -6.09
C ALA A 60 0.61 -0.71 -6.73
N TYR A 61 0.98 0.52 -6.39
CA TYR A 61 0.41 1.74 -6.98
C TYR A 61 1.00 2.06 -8.36
N SER A 62 2.31 1.85 -8.54
CA SER A 62 3.05 2.26 -9.74
C SER A 62 3.08 1.19 -10.84
N GLY A 63 2.76 -0.06 -10.53
CA GLY A 63 2.85 -1.20 -11.45
C GLY A 63 1.60 -1.46 -12.31
N ASN A 64 0.71 -0.46 -12.48
CA ASN A 64 -0.41 -0.53 -13.42
C ASN A 64 -0.21 0.48 -14.56
#